data_AF-A0A163G903-F1
#
_entry.id   AF-A0A163G903-F1
#
_cell.length_a   1.000
_cell.length_b   1.000
_cell.length_c   1.000
_cell.angle_alpha   90.00
_cell.angle_beta   90.00
_cell.angle_gamma   90.00
#
_symmetry.space_group_name_H-M   'P 1'
#
loop_
_entity.id
_entity.type
_entity.pdbx_description
1 polymer ?
#
loop_
_entity_poly.entity_id
_entity_poly.type
_entity_poly.pdbx_seq_one_letter_code
_entity_poly.pdbx_strand_id
1 'polypeptide(L)'
;MTISKIEIQWPNGTSSLTEPGLDWLQVARDAGIIIPTGCLQGSCGACEIEVNGEVVRACIAIVPRAKSCQLKVEFADDPFW
;
A
#
# COMPACT_ATOMS: atom_id res chain seq x y z
N MET A 1 -5.29 11.81 -21.04
CA MET A 1 -5.75 11.82 -19.63
C MET A 1 -4.51 12.04 -18.78
N THR A 2 -4.44 13.12 -18.01
CA THR A 2 -3.27 13.41 -17.18
C THR A 2 -3.30 12.49 -15.96
N ILE A 3 -2.33 11.60 -15.85
CA ILE A 3 -2.19 10.74 -14.66
C ILE A 3 -1.65 11.62 -13.54
N SER A 4 -2.48 11.93 -12.55
CA SER A 4 -2.05 12.64 -11.35
C SER A 4 -1.23 11.68 -10.50
N LYS A 5 0.06 11.98 -10.31
CA LYS A 5 0.93 11.22 -9.40
C LYS A 5 0.40 11.34 -7.96
N ILE A 6 0.59 10.26 -7.20
CA ILE A 6 0.23 10.16 -5.80
C ILE A 6 1.52 10.03 -4.99
N GLU A 7 1.65 10.83 -3.95
CA GLU A 7 2.69 10.65 -2.94
C GLU A 7 2.24 9.60 -1.91
N ILE A 8 3.12 8.65 -1.62
CA ILE A 8 2.92 7.65 -0.57
C ILE A 8 3.94 7.90 0.52
N GLN A 9 3.48 8.07 1.75
CA GLN A 9 4.32 8.03 2.95
C GLN A 9 4.34 6.60 3.50
N TRP A 10 5.53 6.05 3.69
CA TRP A 10 5.76 4.66 4.08
C TRP A 10 6.05 4.52 5.58
N PRO A 11 5.87 3.31 6.16
CA PRO A 11 6.09 3.07 7.58
C PRO A 11 7.52 3.36 8.06
N ASN A 12 8.50 3.28 7.17
CA ASN A 12 9.91 3.58 7.49
C ASN A 12 10.25 5.08 7.48
N GLY A 13 9.26 5.96 7.30
CA GLY A 13 9.43 7.41 7.23
C GLY A 13 9.90 7.95 5.87
N THR A 14 10.04 7.08 4.87
CA THR A 14 10.34 7.51 3.48
C THR A 14 9.06 7.81 2.71
N SER A 15 9.21 8.54 1.59
CA SER A 15 8.11 8.82 0.66
C SER A 15 8.46 8.39 -0.76
N SER A 16 7.48 7.95 -1.52
CA SER A 16 7.63 7.71 -2.96
C SER A 16 6.49 8.32 -3.77
N LEU A 17 6.72 8.51 -5.07
CA LEU A 17 5.69 8.94 -6.02
C LEU A 17 5.29 7.77 -6.91
N THR A 18 3.99 7.56 -7.08
CA THR A 18 3.45 6.49 -7.91
C THR A 18 2.26 6.96 -8.73
N GLU A 19 1.78 6.11 -9.63
CA GLU A 19 0.55 6.31 -10.38
C GLU A 19 -0.58 5.47 -9.78
N PRO A 20 -1.82 6.00 -9.73
CA PRO A 20 -2.97 5.19 -9.34
C PRO A 20 -3.19 4.03 -10.30
N GLY A 21 -3.63 2.89 -9.76
CA GLY A 21 -3.91 1.67 -10.50
C GLY A 21 -2.75 0.67 -10.57
N LEU A 22 -1.59 1.01 -10.02
CA LEU A 22 -0.47 0.07 -9.89
C LEU A 22 -0.65 -0.87 -8.69
N ASP A 23 -0.03 -2.05 -8.74
CA ASP A 23 -0.10 -3.04 -7.66
C ASP A 23 0.67 -2.58 -6.42
N TRP A 24 0.08 -2.71 -5.24
CA TRP A 24 0.72 -2.31 -3.99
C TRP A 24 2.05 -3.03 -3.74
N LEU A 25 2.13 -4.32 -4.05
CA LEU A 25 3.37 -5.09 -3.89
C LEU A 25 4.49 -4.58 -4.80
N GLN A 26 4.18 -4.11 -6.01
CA GLN A 26 5.17 -3.53 -6.90
C GLN A 26 5.65 -2.18 -6.36
N VAL A 27 4.70 -1.29 -6.05
CA VAL A 27 4.99 0.08 -5.60
C VAL A 27 5.77 0.08 -4.28
N ALA A 28 5.47 -0.83 -3.36
CA ALA A 28 6.23 -1.02 -2.12
C ALA A 28 7.67 -1.48 -2.40
N ARG A 29 7.86 -2.48 -3.27
CA ARG A 29 9.20 -2.97 -3.63
C ARG A 29 10.05 -1.87 -4.28
N ASP A 30 9.47 -1.08 -5.17
CA ASP A 30 10.16 0.03 -5.83
C ASP A 30 10.58 1.13 -4.82
N ALA A 31 9.85 1.26 -3.71
CA ALA A 31 10.19 2.13 -2.58
C ALA A 31 11.12 1.47 -1.54
N GLY A 32 11.58 0.23 -1.76
CA GLY A 32 12.41 -0.51 -0.82
C GLY A 32 11.66 -1.02 0.42
N ILE A 33 10.33 -1.07 0.38
CA ILE A 33 9.47 -1.61 1.43
C ILE A 33 9.09 -3.05 1.09
N ILE A 34 9.25 -3.95 2.06
CA ILE A 34 8.81 -5.34 1.93
C ILE A 34 7.48 -5.49 2.66
N ILE A 35 6.41 -5.69 1.90
CA ILE A 35 5.13 -6.14 2.45
C ILE A 35 5.18 -7.66 2.53
N PRO A 36 4.98 -8.27 3.72
CA PRO A 36 4.94 -9.72 3.84
C PRO A 36 3.83 -10.32 2.96
N THR A 37 4.03 -11.56 2.51
CA THR A 37 3.04 -12.26 1.67
C THR A 37 2.98 -13.72 2.07
N GLY A 38 1.86 -14.37 1.75
CA GLY A 38 1.65 -15.80 1.96
C GLY A 38 0.95 -16.45 0.77
N CYS A 39 -0.37 -16.25 0.67
CA CYS A 39 -1.19 -16.90 -0.37
C CYS A 39 -1.20 -16.19 -1.74
N LEU A 40 -0.89 -14.88 -1.79
CA LEU A 40 -1.03 -14.01 -2.98
C LEU A 40 -2.44 -13.97 -3.61
N GLN A 41 -3.45 -14.42 -2.88
CA GLN A 41 -4.85 -14.50 -3.32
C GLN A 41 -5.79 -13.76 -2.36
N GLY A 42 -5.20 -13.02 -1.40
CA GLY A 42 -5.92 -12.26 -0.38
C GLY A 42 -6.44 -13.09 0.79
N SER A 43 -6.56 -14.41 0.74
CA SER A 43 -7.23 -15.18 1.80
C SER A 43 -6.52 -15.20 3.17
N CYS A 44 -5.19 -15.10 3.20
CA CYS A 44 -4.40 -15.36 4.42
C CYS A 44 -4.07 -14.14 5.30
N GLY A 45 -4.43 -12.92 4.90
CA GLY A 45 -4.16 -11.69 5.68
C GLY A 45 -2.70 -11.23 5.76
N ALA A 46 -1.71 -12.09 5.49
CA ALA A 46 -0.28 -11.75 5.58
C ALA A 46 0.18 -10.52 4.78
N CYS A 47 -0.59 -10.07 3.79
CA CYS A 47 -0.30 -8.90 2.94
C CYS A 47 -1.06 -7.63 3.36
N GLU A 48 -1.62 -7.60 4.58
CA GLU A 48 -2.42 -6.49 5.08
C GLU A 48 -1.55 -5.27 5.41
N ILE A 49 -1.97 -4.13 4.87
CA ILE A 49 -1.43 -2.80 5.14
C ILE A 49 -2.60 -1.86 5.43
N GLU A 50 -2.37 -0.86 6.25
CA GLU A 50 -3.32 0.22 6.44
C GLU A 50 -3.02 1.36 5.48
N VAL A 51 -4.03 1.84 4.75
CA VAL A 51 -3.94 2.98 3.83
C VAL A 51 -4.92 4.05 4.31
N ASN A 52 -4.40 5.13 4.88
CA ASN A 52 -5.21 6.21 5.47
C ASN A 52 -6.29 5.72 6.47
N GLY A 53 -6.00 4.73 7.31
CA GLY A 53 -6.98 4.18 8.25
C GLY A 53 -7.79 2.99 7.73
N GLU A 54 -7.65 2.61 6.45
CA GLU A 54 -8.36 1.47 5.88
C GLU A 54 -7.42 0.29 5.63
N VAL A 55 -7.73 -0.87 6.22
CA VAL A 55 -6.96 -2.10 5.99
C VAL A 55 -7.27 -2.65 4.60
N VAL A 56 -6.22 -2.80 3.79
CA VAL A 56 -6.30 -3.39 2.44
C VAL A 56 -5.33 -4.56 2.31
N ARG A 57 -5.67 -5.48 1.39
CA ARG A 57 -4.84 -6.64 1.07
C ARG A 57 -3.95 -6.30 -0.11
N ALA A 58 -2.71 -5.90 0.15
CA ALA A 58 -1.76 -5.42 -0.85
C ALA A 58 -1.54 -6.38 -2.02
N CYS A 59 -1.69 -7.68 -1.78
CA CYS A 59 -1.47 -8.72 -2.78
C CYS A 59 -2.57 -8.84 -3.85
N ILE A 60 -3.74 -8.22 -3.65
CA ILE A 60 -4.85 -8.22 -4.63
C ILE A 60 -5.42 -6.81 -4.88
N ALA A 61 -4.94 -5.81 -4.15
CA ALA A 61 -5.38 -4.42 -4.26
C ALA A 61 -4.41 -3.59 -5.11
N ILE A 62 -4.95 -2.53 -5.69
CA ILE A 62 -4.20 -1.53 -6.46
C ILE A 62 -4.19 -0.20 -5.72
N VAL A 63 -3.23 0.68 -6.04
CA VAL A 63 -3.17 2.04 -5.52
C VAL A 63 -4.42 2.81 -5.94
N PRO A 64 -5.25 3.31 -5.00
CA PRO A 64 -6.49 4.00 -5.34
C PRO A 64 -6.19 5.39 -5.91
N ARG A 65 -7.16 5.96 -6.64
CA ARG A 65 -7.12 7.39 -6.98
C ARG A 65 -7.46 8.21 -5.72
N ALA A 66 -6.46 8.85 -5.13
CA ALA A 66 -6.66 9.75 -3.99
C ALA A 66 -7.05 11.16 -4.44
N LYS A 67 -8.07 11.76 -3.82
CA LYS A 67 -8.46 13.16 -4.07
C LYS A 67 -7.38 14.15 -3.60
N SER A 68 -6.70 13.82 -2.51
CA SER A 68 -5.63 14.61 -1.89
C SER A 68 -4.25 14.39 -2.52
N CYS A 69 -4.12 13.51 -3.53
CA CYS A 69 -2.84 13.08 -4.11
C CYS A 69 -1.80 12.57 -3.08
N GLN A 70 -2.24 12.19 -1.87
CA GLN A 70 -1.38 11.69 -0.81
C GLN A 70 -2.04 10.49 -0.10
N LEU A 71 -1.25 9.45 0.16
CA LEU A 71 -1.60 8.26 0.93
C LEU A 71 -0.57 8.05 2.03
N LYS A 72 -1.03 7.71 3.22
CA LYS A 72 -0.19 7.24 4.33
C LYS A 72 -0.38 5.74 4.49
N VAL A 73 0.74 5.01 4.49
CA VAL A 73 0.76 3.55 4.62
C VAL A 73 1.40 3.15 5.94
N GLU A 74 0.73 2.27 6.67
CA GLU A 74 1.24 1.63 7.89
C GLU A 74 1.13 0.10 7.77
N PHE A 75 1.95 -0.63 8.52
CA PHE A 75 1.73 -2.08 8.64
C PHE A 75 0.50 -2.30 9.52
N ALA A 76 -0.36 -3.24 9.12
CA ALA A 76 -1.48 -3.61 9.96
C ALA A 76 -0.95 -4.25 11.26
N ASP A 77 -1.22 -3.62 12.38
CA ASP A 77 -0.94 -4.14 13.72
C ASP A 77 -2.28 -4.55 14.34
N ASP A 78 -2.43 -5.84 14.62
CA ASP A 78 -3.56 -6.32 15.42
C ASP A 78 -3.08 -6.47 16.87
N PRO A 79 -3.53 -5.60 17.80
CA PRO A 79 -3.03 -5.61 19.17
C PRO A 79 -3.54 -6.80 20.00
N PHE A 80 -4.37 -7.67 19.43
CA PHE A 80 -4.94 -8.83 20.10
C PHE A 80 -4.25 -10.15 19.72
N TRP A 81 -3.11 -10.09 19.02
CA TRP A 81 -2.27 -11.24 18.70
C TRP A 81 -0.85 -11.13 19.25
#